data_AF-D8FAB6-F1
#
_entry.id   AF-D8FAB6-F1
#
_cell.length_a   1.000
_cell.length_b   1.000
_cell.length_c   1.000
_cell.angle_alpha   90.00
_cell.angle_beta   90.00
_cell.angle_gamma   90.00
#
_symmetry.space_group_name_H-M   'P 1'
#
loop_
_entity.id
_entity.type
_entity.pdbx_description
1 polymer ?
#
loop_
_entity_poly.entity_id
_entity_poly.type
_entity_poly.pdbx_seq_one_letter_code
_entity_poly.pdbx_strand_id
1 'polypeptide(L)' 'MNVITKRVDVLPMVKYYIDQLGIYGLLSKYVKKPERSPVDPAQILSVLVANIVCTSQPLYKVAQ' A
#
# COMPACT_ATOMS: atom_id res chain seq x y z
N MET A 1 -22.97 8.31 -10.29
CA MET A 1 -22.11 8.15 -9.10
C MET A 1 -20.74 8.69 -9.45
N ASN A 2 -20.30 9.78 -8.81
CA ASN A 2 -19.09 10.51 -9.18
C ASN A 2 -17.85 9.63 -8.88
N VAL A 3 -16.84 9.62 -9.76
CA VAL A 3 -15.64 8.76 -9.65
C VAL A 3 -14.93 8.95 -8.30
N ILE A 4 -15.02 10.16 -7.75
CA ILE A 4 -14.49 10.55 -6.44
C ILE A 4 -15.19 9.77 -5.32
N THR A 5 -16.52 9.61 -5.37
CA THR A 5 -17.30 8.91 -4.34
C THR A 5 -16.98 7.42 -4.29
N LYS A 6 -16.75 6.76 -5.45
CA LYS A 6 -16.32 5.36 -5.52
C LYS A 6 -14.96 5.10 -4.86
N ARG A 7 -14.05 6.07 -4.85
CA ARG A 7 -12.70 5.90 -4.26
C ARG A 7 -12.70 5.98 -2.74
N VAL A 8 -13.66 6.70 -2.14
CA VAL A 8 -13.77 6.84 -0.68
C VAL A 8 -14.05 5.48 -0.03
N ASP A 9 -14.79 4.58 -0.70
CA ASP A 9 -15.09 3.23 -0.19
C ASP A 9 -13.95 2.21 -0.40
N VAL A 10 -13.01 2.49 -1.32
CA VAL A 10 -11.90 1.58 -1.64
C VAL A 10 -10.79 1.66 -0.60
N LEU A 11 -10.49 2.86 -0.09
CA LEU A 11 -9.41 3.07 0.88
C LEU A 11 -9.61 2.28 2.19
N PRO A 12 -10.80 2.27 2.83
CA PRO A 12 -11.07 1.43 4.00
C PRO A 12 -10.91 -0.07 3.71
N MET A 13 -11.38 -0.52 2.54
CA MET A 13 -11.27 -1.93 2.15
C MET A 13 -9.81 -2.34 1.93
N VAL A 14 -9.03 -1.51 1.25
CA VAL A 14 -7.60 -1.76 1.02
C VAL A 14 -6.83 -1.77 2.33
N LYS A 15 -7.12 -0.81 3.23
CA LYS A 15 -6.53 -0.80 4.57
C LYS A 15 -6.83 -2.09 5.33
N TYR A 16 -8.09 -2.53 5.34
CA TYR A 16 -8.51 -3.78 5.99
C TYR A 16 -7.68 -4.98 5.53
N TYR A 17 -7.49 -5.15 4.21
CA TYR A 17 -6.70 -6.26 3.69
C TYR A 17 -5.20 -6.11 3.93
N ILE A 18 -4.64 -4.91 3.86
CA ILE A 18 -3.22 -4.64 4.20
C ILE A 18 -2.95 -5.00 5.66
N ASP A 19 -3.87 -4.66 6.56
CA ASP A 19 -3.78 -5.00 7.98
C ASP A 19 -3.90 -6.52 8.20
N GLN A 20 -4.87 -7.18 7.56
CA GLN A 20 -5.05 -8.64 7.63
C GLN A 20 -3.84 -9.43 7.11
N LEU A 21 -3.20 -8.95 6.04
CA LEU A 21 -1.99 -9.55 5.48
C LEU A 21 -0.74 -9.25 6.31
N GLY A 22 -0.83 -8.40 7.33
CA GLY A 22 0.29 -8.03 8.20
C GLY A 22 1.44 -7.38 7.44
N ILE A 23 1.15 -6.62 6.37
CA ILE A 23 2.16 -6.06 5.45
C ILE A 23 3.22 -5.27 6.20
N TYR A 24 2.81 -4.39 7.13
CA TYR A 24 3.75 -3.64 7.95
C TYR A 24 4.67 -4.57 8.75
N GLY A 25 4.11 -5.56 9.45
CA GLY A 25 4.89 -6.50 10.26
C GLY A 25 5.88 -7.34 9.43
N LEU A 26 5.47 -7.78 8.23
CA LEU A 26 6.36 -8.46 7.28
C LEU A 26 7.52 -7.55 6.86
N LEU A 27 7.22 -6.31 6.48
CA LEU A 27 8.23 -5.36 6.05
C LEU A 27 9.17 -4.99 7.21
N SER A 28 8.66 -4.76 8.42
CA SER A 28 9.48 -4.49 9.61
C SER A 28 10.37 -5.67 9.98
N LYS A 29 9.93 -6.91 9.72
CA LYS A 29 10.72 -8.12 9.99
C LYS A 29 11.89 -8.30 9.01
N TYR A 30 11.69 -7.98 7.73
CA TYR A 30 12.65 -8.30 6.68
C TYR A 30 13.43 -7.09 6.14
N VAL A 31 12.92 -5.87 6.31
CA VAL A 31 13.57 -4.64 5.85
C VAL A 31 14.31 -4.02 7.01
N LYS A 32 15.65 -4.06 6.95
CA LYS A 32 16.48 -3.39 7.96
C LYS A 32 16.31 -1.88 7.86
N LYS A 33 16.02 -1.23 8.98
CA LYS A 33 16.07 0.22 9.10
C LYS A 33 17.53 0.70 9.02
N PRO A 34 17.90 1.56 8.05
CA PRO A 34 19.21 2.17 8.04
C PRO A 34 19.40 3.06 9.29
N GLU A 35 20.58 3.03 9.92
CA GLU A 35 20.85 3.74 11.18
C GLU A 35 20.55 5.24 11.11
N ARG A 36 20.74 5.85 9.94
CA ARG A 36 20.55 7.29 9.71
C ARG A 36 19.23 7.62 9.01
N SER A 37 18.32 6.65 8.84
CA SER A 37 17.04 6.92 8.20
C SER A 37 16.08 7.58 9.19
N PRO A 38 15.58 8.80 8.90
CA PRO A 38 14.60 9.48 9.76
C PRO A 38 13.22 8.82 9.72
N VAL A 39 12.97 7.97 8.71
CA VAL A 39 11.69 7.31 8.49
C VAL A 39 11.85 5.79 8.53
N ASP A 40 10.85 5.10 9.06
CA ASP A 40 10.76 3.64 9.03
C ASP A 40 10.50 3.16 7.59
N PRO A 41 11.41 2.39 6.98
CA PRO A 41 11.20 1.84 5.64
C PRO A 41 9.93 1.00 5.52
N ALA A 42 9.55 0.27 6.58
CA ALA A 42 8.34 -0.55 6.58
C ALA A 42 7.08 0.31 6.44
N GLN A 43 7.07 1.50 7.05
CA GLN A 43 5.98 2.46 6.90
C GLN A 43 5.89 3.00 5.47
N ILE A 44 7.03 3.43 4.90
CA ILE A 44 7.09 3.94 3.51
C ILE A 44 6.60 2.88 2.53
N LEU A 45 7.10 1.65 2.67
CA LEU A 45 6.74 0.55 1.78
C LEU A 45 5.27 0.14 1.94
N SER A 46 4.71 0.20 3.15
CA SER A 46 3.27 -0.04 3.37
C SER A 46 2.41 1.00 2.66
N VAL A 47 2.81 2.27 2.68
CA VAL A 47 2.13 3.34 1.92
C VAL A 47 2.27 3.14 0.41
N LEU A 48 3.45 2.72 -0.06
CA LEU A 48 3.66 2.39 -1.47
C LEU A 48 2.72 1.28 -1.93
N VAL A 49 2.60 0.20 -1.17
CA VAL A 49 1.68 -0.91 -1.45
C VAL A 49 0.24 -0.42 -1.51
N ALA A 50 -0.19 0.38 -0.53
CA ALA A 50 -1.54 0.96 -0.54
C ALA A 50 -1.80 1.81 -1.80
N ASN A 51 -0.83 2.62 -2.21
CA ASN A 51 -0.94 3.45 -3.41
C ASN A 51 -0.99 2.61 -4.70
N ILE A 52 -0.21 1.52 -4.78
CA ILE A 52 -0.26 0.60 -5.92
C ILE A 52 -1.60 -0.10 -5.99
N VAL A 53 -2.15 -0.57 -4.87
CA VAL A 53 -3.47 -1.24 -4.85
C VAL A 53 -4.61 -0.26 -5.18
N CYS A 54 -4.49 0.99 -4.72
CA CYS A 54 -5.49 2.03 -4.97
C CYS A 54 -5.31 2.76 -6.32
N THR A 55 -4.30 2.40 -7.12
CA THR A 55 -4.08 3.03 -8.42
C THR A 55 -5.29 2.82 -9.33
N SER A 56 -5.71 3.86 -10.03
CA SER A 56 -6.78 3.74 -11.01
C SER A 56 -6.34 3.14 -12.35
N GLN A 57 -5.04 3.05 -12.58
CA GLN A 57 -4.47 2.48 -13.80
C GLN A 57 -3.48 1.37 -13.40
N PRO A 58 -3.70 0.11 -13.83
CA PRO A 58 -2.80 -0.97 -13.52
C PRO A 58 -1.41 -0.65 -14.07
N LEU A 59 -0.38 -0.81 -13.23
CA LEU A 59 1.01 -0.53 -13.60
C LEU A 59 1.57 -1.56 -14.60
N TYR A 60 0.87 -2.67 -14.80
CA TYR A 60 1.17 -3.66 -15.83
C TYR A 60 0.12 -3.59 -16.94
N LYS A 61 0.57 -3.62 -18.19
CA LYS A 61 -0.32 -3.93 -19.33
C LYS A 61 -0.59 -5.42 -19.29
N VAL A 62 -1.84 -5.82 -19.10
CA VAL A 62 -2.25 -7.18 -19.46
C VAL A 62 -2.13 -7.24 -20.97
N ALA A 63 -1.19 -8.04 -21.49
CA ALA A 63 -1.18 -8.36 -22.91
C ALA A 63 -2.50 -9.07 -23.20
N GLN A 64 -3.32 -8.48 -24.08
CA GLN A 64 -4.50 -9.14 -24.63
C GLN A 64 -4.09 -10.20 -25.64
#